data_AF-A0A5Q5BHZ9-F1
#
_entry.id   AF-A0A5Q5BHZ9-F1
#
_cell.length_a   1.000
_cell.length_b   1.000
_cell.length_c   1.000
_cell.angle_alpha   90.00
_cell.angle_beta   90.00
_cell.angle_gamma   90.00
#
_symmetry.space_group_name_H-M   'P 1'
#
loop_
_entity.id
_entity.type
_entity.pdbx_description
1 polymer ?
#
loop_
_entity_poly.entity_id
_entity_poly.type
_entity_poly.pdbx_seq_one_letter_code
_entity_poly.pdbx_strand_id
1 'polypeptide(L)'
;MTRTVDASTRACVEHLDRGPLDRREIAAMIARDIPAGSYVNLGIGQPTMVADFLDPAAGVVLHTENGMLGMGGEAIGDAIDPDLTNAGKIPVTETPGASYFHHADSFAMMRGGHLDVCVLGAFQVSERGDLANWHTGAPDAIPAVGGAMDLAIGAKSVLVMMTLFAKDGTAKLVPSCSYPLTGLRCVNRVYTDYAVFDIDHTGGGQLRVLHTFGLSIAALEERMRMALSCDGRVADLRQC
;
A
#
# COMPACT_ATOMS: atom_id res chain seq x y z
N MET A 1 -1.37 -26.86 -1.82
CA MET A 1 -2.23 -26.67 -3.01
C MET A 1 -2.22 -25.18 -3.33
N THR A 2 -1.22 -24.76 -4.10
CA THR A 2 -0.97 -23.36 -4.45
C THR A 2 -1.99 -22.96 -5.50
N ARG A 3 -2.98 -22.15 -5.10
CA ARG A 3 -3.89 -21.52 -6.06
C ARG A 3 -3.07 -20.46 -6.78
N THR A 4 -2.67 -20.75 -8.02
CA THR A 4 -2.26 -19.74 -8.99
C THR A 4 -3.34 -18.66 -8.98
N VAL A 5 -2.96 -17.45 -8.56
CA VAL A 5 -3.78 -16.27 -8.84
C VAL A 5 -3.81 -16.17 -10.36
N ASP A 6 -4.97 -16.45 -10.93
CA ASP A 6 -5.22 -16.33 -12.36
C ASP A 6 -5.00 -14.87 -12.75
N ALA A 7 -3.81 -14.57 -13.28
CA ALA A 7 -3.45 -13.29 -13.89
C ALA A 7 -4.18 -13.10 -15.24
N SER A 8 -5.46 -13.44 -15.26
CA SER A 8 -6.36 -13.19 -16.36
C SER A 8 -6.39 -11.69 -16.64
N THR A 9 -6.31 -11.38 -17.92
CA THR A 9 -6.24 -10.06 -18.54
C THR A 9 -7.45 -9.21 -18.13
N ARG A 10 -7.45 -8.62 -16.93
CA ARG A 10 -8.43 -7.60 -16.58
C ARG A 10 -8.16 -6.39 -17.45
N ALA A 11 -9.11 -6.10 -18.34
CA ALA A 11 -9.13 -4.86 -19.10
C ALA A 11 -9.17 -3.67 -18.14
N CYS A 12 -8.47 -2.60 -18.47
CA CYS A 12 -8.57 -1.35 -17.72
C CYS A 12 -10.01 -0.81 -17.80
N VAL A 13 -10.51 -0.26 -16.70
CA VAL A 13 -11.86 0.30 -16.61
C VAL A 13 -11.80 1.80 -16.32
N GLU A 14 -12.37 2.62 -17.20
CA GLU A 14 -12.45 4.07 -17.03
C GLU A 14 -13.82 4.47 -16.46
N HIS A 15 -13.86 4.99 -15.23
CA HIS A 15 -15.08 5.46 -14.56
C HIS A 15 -15.27 6.96 -14.81
N LEU A 16 -15.73 7.32 -16.01
CA LEU A 16 -15.91 8.71 -16.47
C LEU A 16 -17.23 9.35 -16.04
N ASP A 17 -18.15 8.57 -15.50
CA ASP A 17 -19.47 8.99 -15.00
C ASP A 17 -19.43 9.59 -13.59
N ARG A 18 -18.23 9.65 -12.99
CA ARG A 18 -18.00 10.14 -11.62
C ARG A 18 -16.75 11.01 -11.52
N GLY A 19 -16.57 11.66 -10.38
CA GLY A 19 -15.33 12.35 -10.01
C GLY A 19 -14.26 11.42 -9.40
N PRO A 20 -13.10 11.99 -9.02
CA PRO A 20 -12.03 11.27 -8.31
C PRO A 20 -12.51 10.64 -7.00
N LEU A 21 -11.84 9.59 -6.55
CA LEU A 21 -12.11 8.96 -5.26
C LEU A 21 -11.69 9.87 -4.11
N ASP A 22 -12.48 9.88 -3.04
CA ASP A 22 -12.01 10.40 -1.75
C ASP A 22 -11.15 9.36 -0.98
N ARG A 23 -10.54 9.79 0.13
CA ARG A 23 -9.65 8.92 0.93
C ARG A 23 -10.37 7.70 1.51
N ARG A 24 -11.66 7.83 1.87
CA ARG A 24 -12.46 6.75 2.44
C ARG A 24 -12.80 5.73 1.37
N GLU A 25 -13.13 6.18 0.17
CA GLU A 25 -13.35 5.30 -0.98
C GLU A 25 -12.09 4.52 -1.35
N ILE A 26 -10.91 5.16 -1.34
CA ILE A 26 -9.62 4.48 -1.57
C ILE A 26 -9.37 3.43 -0.47
N ALA A 27 -9.54 3.79 0.80
CA ALA A 27 -9.34 2.87 1.92
C ALA A 27 -10.30 1.66 1.84
N ALA A 28 -11.57 1.89 1.49
CA ALA A 28 -12.56 0.84 1.28
C ALA A 28 -12.21 -0.07 0.10
N MET A 29 -11.62 0.48 -0.97
CA MET A 29 -11.14 -0.31 -2.11
C MET A 29 -9.97 -1.20 -1.72
N ILE A 30 -8.97 -0.65 -1.00
CA ILE A 30 -7.83 -1.43 -0.49
C ILE A 30 -8.32 -2.56 0.43
N ALA A 31 -9.25 -2.28 1.34
CA ALA A 31 -9.79 -3.27 2.26
C ALA A 31 -10.45 -4.47 1.51
N ARG A 32 -11.13 -4.21 0.39
CA ARG A 32 -11.74 -5.26 -0.46
C ARG A 32 -10.72 -6.09 -1.24
N ASP A 33 -9.59 -5.47 -1.60
CA ASP A 33 -8.52 -6.13 -2.36
C ASP A 33 -7.58 -6.94 -1.46
N ILE A 34 -7.62 -6.74 -0.13
CA ILE A 34 -6.89 -7.57 0.84
C ILE A 34 -7.53 -8.98 0.89
N PRO A 35 -6.74 -10.05 0.69
CA PRO A 35 -7.26 -11.42 0.77
C PRO A 35 -7.77 -11.76 2.18
N ALA A 36 -8.85 -12.55 2.23
CA ALA A 36 -9.35 -13.09 3.49
C ALA A 36 -8.28 -13.94 4.20
N GLY A 37 -8.19 -13.82 5.52
CA GLY A 37 -7.23 -14.50 6.38
C GLY A 37 -5.81 -13.92 6.34
N SER A 38 -5.59 -12.78 5.66
CA SER A 38 -4.27 -12.15 5.59
C SER A 38 -3.81 -11.55 6.90
N TYR A 39 -2.50 -11.65 7.15
CA TYR A 39 -1.80 -10.88 8.16
C TYR A 39 -1.32 -9.56 7.57
N VAL A 40 -1.83 -8.45 8.12
CA VAL A 40 -1.72 -7.14 7.50
C VAL A 40 -1.06 -6.14 8.43
N ASN A 41 -0.15 -5.34 7.90
CA ASN A 41 0.35 -4.15 8.57
C ASN A 41 -0.10 -2.88 7.83
N LEU A 42 -0.52 -1.87 8.59
CA LEU A 42 -0.97 -0.59 8.08
C LEU A 42 -0.03 0.51 8.56
N GLY A 43 0.62 1.19 7.62
CA GLY A 43 1.47 2.33 7.92
C GLY A 43 0.70 3.49 8.53
N ILE A 44 1.38 4.28 9.35
CA ILE A 44 0.78 5.44 10.04
C ILE A 44 0.21 6.45 9.02
N GLY A 45 -0.90 7.10 9.38
CA GLY A 45 -1.52 8.17 8.58
C GLY A 45 -2.72 7.68 7.79
N GLN A 46 -2.76 7.95 6.49
CA GLN A 46 -3.92 7.54 5.66
C GLN A 46 -4.17 6.01 5.64
N PRO A 47 -3.14 5.14 5.59
CA PRO A 47 -3.37 3.69 5.52
C PRO A 47 -4.08 3.09 6.73
N THR A 48 -4.00 3.70 7.92
CA THR A 48 -4.70 3.17 9.11
C THR A 48 -6.22 3.17 8.93
N MET A 49 -6.76 4.06 8.08
CA MET A 49 -8.17 4.13 7.74
C MET A 49 -8.69 2.86 7.05
N VAL A 50 -7.81 2.04 6.45
CA VAL A 50 -8.19 0.76 5.84
C VAL A 50 -8.82 -0.17 6.89
N ALA A 51 -8.38 -0.10 8.15
CA ALA A 51 -8.91 -0.92 9.24
C ALA A 51 -10.43 -0.74 9.43
N ASP A 52 -10.95 0.48 9.24
CA ASP A 52 -12.37 0.81 9.39
C ASP A 52 -13.28 0.16 8.32
N PHE A 53 -12.68 -0.34 7.23
CA PHE A 53 -13.39 -0.91 6.10
C PHE A 53 -13.15 -2.41 5.92
N LEU A 54 -12.34 -3.03 6.78
CA LEU A 54 -12.14 -4.48 6.75
C LEU A 54 -13.43 -5.20 7.12
N ASP A 55 -13.82 -6.18 6.31
CA ASP A 55 -14.94 -7.06 6.64
C ASP A 55 -14.53 -7.97 7.81
N PRO A 56 -15.23 -7.94 8.95
CA PRO A 56 -14.94 -8.83 10.07
C PRO A 56 -14.99 -10.32 9.69
N ALA A 57 -15.83 -10.68 8.70
CA ALA A 57 -15.93 -12.06 8.21
C ALA A 57 -14.72 -12.49 7.36
N ALA A 58 -13.92 -11.53 6.86
CA ALA A 58 -12.71 -11.84 6.11
C ALA A 58 -11.58 -12.38 7.00
N GLY A 59 -11.66 -12.23 8.33
CA GLY A 59 -10.66 -12.79 9.26
C GLY A 59 -9.26 -12.21 9.08
N VAL A 60 -9.16 -10.95 8.64
CA VAL A 60 -7.88 -10.23 8.53
C VAL A 60 -7.34 -9.95 9.92
N VAL A 61 -6.04 -10.21 10.13
CA VAL A 61 -5.36 -9.99 11.40
C VAL A 61 -4.37 -8.85 11.28
N LEU A 62 -4.56 -7.80 12.09
CA LEU A 62 -3.70 -6.61 12.06
C LEU A 62 -2.47 -6.78 12.95
N HIS A 63 -1.31 -6.49 12.38
CA HIS A 63 0.00 -6.41 13.03
C HIS A 63 0.40 -4.95 13.27
N THR A 64 0.99 -4.64 14.43
CA THR A 64 1.68 -3.36 14.69
C THR A 64 3.14 -3.59 15.11
N GLU A 65 4.04 -2.79 14.54
CA GLU A 65 5.51 -2.98 14.62
C GLU A 65 6.10 -2.85 16.03
N ASN A 66 5.34 -2.27 16.96
CA ASN A 66 5.73 -2.16 18.36
C ASN A 66 5.46 -3.44 19.18
N GLY A 67 4.98 -4.52 18.57
CA GLY A 67 4.98 -5.85 19.19
C GLY A 67 3.60 -6.45 19.49
N MET A 68 2.63 -6.32 18.58
CA MET A 68 1.30 -6.90 18.75
C MET A 68 0.73 -7.45 17.44
N LEU A 69 0.02 -8.57 17.54
CA LEU A 69 -0.77 -9.18 16.48
C LEU A 69 -2.21 -9.36 16.95
N GLY A 70 -3.18 -9.09 16.08
CA GLY A 70 -4.59 -9.02 16.46
C GLY A 70 -5.00 -7.65 17.02
N MET A 71 -4.39 -6.57 16.51
CA MET A 71 -4.77 -5.20 16.86
C MET A 71 -6.21 -4.90 16.41
N GLY A 72 -7.02 -4.37 17.32
CA GLY A 72 -8.38 -3.88 17.08
C GLY A 72 -8.41 -2.40 16.67
N GLY A 73 -9.58 -1.78 16.83
CA GLY A 73 -9.78 -0.35 16.54
C GLY A 73 -9.19 0.57 17.60
N GLU A 74 -9.24 1.87 17.33
CA GLU A 74 -8.88 2.93 18.29
C GLU A 74 -9.67 2.79 19.60
N ALA A 75 -8.98 2.86 20.74
CA ALA A 75 -9.58 2.82 22.05
C ALA A 75 -10.07 4.22 22.47
N ILE A 76 -11.28 4.28 23.03
CA ILE A 76 -11.90 5.52 23.49
C ILE A 76 -12.46 5.37 24.90
N GLY A 77 -12.50 6.46 25.67
CA GLY A 77 -13.05 6.48 27.02
C GLY A 77 -12.35 5.50 27.94
N ASP A 78 -13.12 4.65 28.63
CA ASP A 78 -12.62 3.69 29.61
C ASP A 78 -11.86 2.50 28.98
N ALA A 79 -11.89 2.36 27.65
CA ALA A 79 -11.10 1.33 26.95
C ALA A 79 -9.63 1.73 26.75
N ILE A 80 -9.25 2.96 27.07
CA ILE A 80 -7.87 3.45 26.91
C ILE A 80 -6.98 2.81 27.96
N ASP A 81 -6.02 2.02 27.50
CA ASP A 81 -4.89 1.52 28.28
C ASP A 81 -3.60 2.22 27.79
N PRO A 82 -2.85 2.94 28.66
CA PRO A 82 -1.63 3.64 28.26
C PRO A 82 -0.50 2.72 27.79
N ASP A 83 -0.52 1.44 28.14
CA ASP A 83 0.48 0.46 27.69
C ASP A 83 0.12 -0.13 26.31
N LEU A 84 -1.14 0.04 25.85
CA LEU A 84 -1.64 -0.52 24.61
C LEU A 84 -1.80 0.54 23.52
N THR A 85 -0.76 0.69 22.71
CA THR A 85 -0.75 1.64 21.58
C THR A 85 -0.34 0.98 20.27
N ASN A 86 -0.71 1.59 19.15
CA ASN A 86 -0.15 1.23 17.84
C ASN A 86 1.17 1.97 17.54
N ALA A 87 1.73 1.71 16.36
CA ALA A 87 2.95 2.36 15.89
C ALA A 87 2.88 3.91 15.91
N GLY A 88 1.69 4.47 15.69
CA GLY A 88 1.40 5.91 15.70
C GLY A 88 1.16 6.50 17.09
N LYS A 89 1.38 5.72 18.18
CA LYS A 89 1.14 6.12 19.57
C LYS A 89 -0.32 6.44 19.89
N ILE A 90 -1.24 5.87 19.12
CA ILE A 90 -2.67 5.96 19.37
C ILE A 90 -3.10 4.75 20.21
N PRO A 91 -3.88 4.93 21.29
CA PRO A 91 -4.45 3.82 22.05
C PRO A 91 -5.34 2.93 21.19
N VAL A 92 -5.19 1.62 21.32
CA VAL A 92 -5.94 0.62 20.54
C VAL A 92 -6.51 -0.45 21.44
N THR A 93 -7.39 -1.29 20.88
CA THR A 93 -7.98 -2.45 21.55
C THR A 93 -7.39 -3.77 21.03
N GLU A 94 -7.64 -4.88 21.71
CA GLU A 94 -7.32 -6.21 21.21
C GLU A 94 -8.51 -6.93 20.56
N THR A 95 -8.20 -7.77 19.58
CA THR A 95 -9.14 -8.77 19.06
C THR A 95 -8.95 -10.12 19.77
N PRO A 96 -9.97 -11.01 19.81
CA PRO A 96 -9.81 -12.35 20.36
C PRO A 96 -8.65 -13.11 19.70
N GLY A 97 -7.76 -13.67 20.52
CA GLY A 97 -6.56 -14.37 20.04
C GLY A 97 -5.35 -13.46 19.78
N ALA A 98 -5.41 -12.18 20.17
CA ALA A 98 -4.27 -11.28 20.11
C ALA A 98 -3.05 -11.82 20.88
N SER A 99 -1.87 -11.45 20.41
CA SER A 99 -0.60 -11.81 21.03
C SER A 99 0.35 -10.63 21.09
N TYR A 100 1.18 -10.63 22.13
CA TYR A 100 2.24 -9.65 22.36
C TYR A 100 3.59 -10.32 22.20
N PHE A 101 4.56 -9.58 21.67
CA PHE A 101 5.92 -10.07 21.45
C PHE A 101 6.91 -8.93 21.51
N HIS A 102 8.18 -9.28 21.72
CA HIS A 102 9.24 -8.29 21.76
C HIS A 102 9.41 -7.65 20.38
N HIS A 103 9.80 -6.37 20.33
CA HIS A 103 9.96 -5.65 19.06
C HIS A 103 10.93 -6.38 18.10
N ALA A 104 11.96 -7.06 18.61
CA ALA A 104 12.86 -7.86 17.79
C ALA A 104 12.13 -8.99 17.03
N ASP A 105 11.15 -9.64 17.67
CA ASP A 105 10.33 -10.69 17.05
C ASP A 105 9.36 -10.10 16.03
N SER A 106 8.80 -8.90 16.31
CA SER A 106 7.97 -8.15 15.35
C SER A 106 8.74 -7.88 14.06
N PHE A 107 9.96 -7.35 14.17
CA PHE A 107 10.80 -7.08 13.02
C PHE A 107 11.31 -8.37 12.34
N ALA A 108 11.47 -9.47 13.07
CA ALA A 108 11.73 -10.78 12.48
C ALA A 108 10.52 -11.29 11.66
N MET A 109 9.29 -11.08 12.14
CA MET A 109 8.07 -11.37 11.40
C MET A 109 7.99 -10.56 10.09
N MET A 110 8.27 -9.25 10.16
CA MET A 110 8.31 -8.36 9.01
C MET A 110 9.36 -8.82 7.99
N ARG A 111 10.65 -8.85 8.38
CA ARG A 111 11.75 -9.22 7.47
C ARG A 111 11.69 -10.66 6.99
N GLY A 112 11.09 -11.55 7.76
CA GLY A 112 10.97 -12.97 7.45
C GLY A 112 9.89 -13.31 6.41
N GLY A 113 9.15 -12.33 5.90
CA GLY A 113 8.10 -12.61 4.91
C GLY A 113 6.83 -13.20 5.50
N HIS A 114 6.55 -12.95 6.78
CA HIS A 114 5.39 -13.52 7.46
C HIS A 114 4.14 -12.64 7.36
N LEU A 115 4.28 -11.36 6.96
CA LEU A 115 3.16 -10.48 6.66
C LEU A 115 2.74 -10.67 5.19
N ASP A 116 1.45 -10.90 4.96
CA ASP A 116 0.91 -11.10 3.62
C ASP A 116 0.80 -9.78 2.87
N VAL A 117 0.32 -8.73 3.56
CA VAL A 117 0.11 -7.41 2.96
C VAL A 117 0.62 -6.33 3.90
N CYS A 118 1.30 -5.33 3.33
CA CYS A 118 1.55 -4.06 3.98
C CYS A 118 0.91 -2.94 3.16
N VAL A 119 0.25 -1.99 3.82
CA VAL A 119 -0.28 -0.77 3.18
C VAL A 119 0.48 0.45 3.67
N LEU A 120 1.17 1.15 2.76
CA LEU A 120 2.01 2.30 3.10
C LEU A 120 1.54 3.58 2.40
N GLY A 121 1.83 4.73 3.01
CA GLY A 121 1.78 6.01 2.31
C GLY A 121 3.04 6.22 1.46
N ALA A 122 2.98 7.16 0.51
CA ALA A 122 4.14 7.53 -0.31
C ALA A 122 4.21 9.03 -0.66
N PHE A 123 5.44 9.54 -0.73
CA PHE A 123 5.75 10.82 -1.37
C PHE A 123 5.94 10.63 -2.87
N GLN A 124 6.68 9.60 -3.27
CA GLN A 124 6.84 9.19 -4.66
C GLN A 124 6.82 7.66 -4.77
N VAL A 125 6.31 7.18 -5.91
CA VAL A 125 6.47 5.80 -6.36
C VAL A 125 7.01 5.83 -7.79
N SER A 126 8.02 5.03 -8.11
CA SER A 126 8.54 4.94 -9.48
C SER A 126 7.67 4.01 -10.35
N GLU A 127 7.76 4.13 -11.68
CA GLU A 127 7.09 3.24 -12.64
C GLU A 127 7.49 1.76 -12.46
N ARG A 128 8.64 1.50 -11.80
CA ARG A 128 9.17 0.16 -11.51
C ARG A 128 8.86 -0.32 -10.09
N GLY A 129 8.17 0.50 -9.30
CA GLY A 129 7.76 0.18 -7.93
C GLY A 129 8.79 0.53 -6.85
N ASP A 130 9.70 1.46 -7.11
CA ASP A 130 10.54 2.02 -6.05
C ASP A 130 9.69 2.92 -5.14
N LEU A 131 9.85 2.78 -3.83
CA LEU A 131 9.10 3.55 -2.84
C LEU A 131 9.97 4.65 -2.25
N ALA A 132 9.46 5.88 -2.17
CA ALA A 132 10.04 6.95 -1.37
C ALA A 132 8.99 7.57 -0.44
N ASN A 133 9.12 7.34 0.87
CA ASN A 133 8.12 7.80 1.84
C ASN A 133 8.66 8.28 3.20
N TRP A 134 9.97 8.31 3.42
CA TRP A 134 10.55 8.69 4.73
C TRP A 134 11.22 10.06 4.77
N HIS A 135 11.57 10.63 3.62
CA HIS A 135 12.24 11.93 3.53
C HIS A 135 12.02 12.58 2.15
N THR A 136 12.00 13.92 2.10
CA THR A 136 11.84 14.69 0.84
C THR A 136 13.17 15.18 0.26
N GLY A 137 14.28 14.97 0.97
CA GLY A 137 15.62 15.45 0.59
C GLY A 137 15.92 16.88 1.04
N ALA A 138 14.94 17.61 1.60
CA ALA A 138 15.17 18.95 2.11
C ALA A 138 16.07 18.95 3.36
N PRO A 139 17.01 19.89 3.52
CA PRO A 139 17.93 19.94 4.66
C PRO A 139 17.21 20.01 6.03
N ASP A 140 16.07 20.67 6.07
CA ASP A 140 15.29 20.90 7.29
C ASP A 140 14.17 19.87 7.50
N ALA A 141 14.02 18.90 6.59
CA ALA A 141 13.06 17.82 6.77
C ALA A 141 13.59 16.85 7.83
N ILE A 142 12.74 16.51 8.80
CA ILE A 142 13.10 15.53 9.84
C ILE A 142 12.88 14.12 9.26
N PRO A 143 13.92 13.26 9.20
CA PRO A 143 13.78 11.87 8.82
C PRO A 143 12.79 11.11 9.68
N ALA A 144 11.85 10.41 9.06
CA ALA A 144 10.92 9.52 9.74
C ALA A 144 10.80 8.20 8.97
N VAL A 145 11.80 7.33 9.11
CA VAL A 145 11.81 6.02 8.45
C VAL A 145 10.95 4.99 9.19
N GLY A 146 10.98 4.98 10.53
CA GLY A 146 10.29 3.95 11.32
C GLY A 146 10.61 2.53 10.84
N GLY A 147 9.62 1.62 10.88
CA GLY A 147 9.70 0.29 10.27
C GLY A 147 9.49 0.24 8.75
N ALA A 148 9.41 1.37 8.04
CA ALA A 148 8.98 1.38 6.64
C ALA A 148 9.88 0.58 5.69
N MET A 149 11.20 0.59 5.91
CA MET A 149 12.14 -0.18 5.09
C MET A 149 11.97 -1.69 5.30
N ASP A 150 11.83 -2.13 6.55
CA ASP A 150 11.60 -3.54 6.89
C ASP A 150 10.25 -4.04 6.34
N LEU A 151 9.20 -3.20 6.39
CA LEU A 151 7.90 -3.53 5.80
C LEU A 151 7.96 -3.62 4.28
N ALA A 152 8.57 -2.62 3.64
CA ALA A 152 8.63 -2.52 2.19
C ALA A 152 9.37 -3.71 1.57
N ILE A 153 10.43 -4.20 2.21
CA ILE A 153 11.19 -5.36 1.71
C ILE A 153 10.63 -6.68 2.23
N GLY A 154 10.05 -6.68 3.43
CA GLY A 154 9.66 -7.89 4.14
C GLY A 154 8.26 -8.40 3.82
N ALA A 155 7.28 -7.55 3.56
CA ALA A 155 5.92 -8.00 3.27
C ALA A 155 5.84 -8.73 1.92
N LYS A 156 5.00 -9.77 1.82
CA LYS A 156 4.80 -10.51 0.55
C LYS A 156 4.16 -9.64 -0.52
N SER A 157 3.33 -8.68 -0.13
CA SER A 157 2.77 -7.67 -1.01
C SER A 157 2.73 -6.28 -0.35
N VAL A 158 3.19 -5.27 -1.07
CA VAL A 158 3.17 -3.86 -0.65
C VAL A 158 2.19 -3.08 -1.50
N LEU A 159 1.15 -2.57 -0.84
CA LEU A 159 0.15 -1.68 -1.41
C LEU A 159 0.46 -0.24 -0.99
N VAL A 160 0.29 0.71 -1.89
CA VAL A 160 0.47 2.13 -1.58
C VAL A 160 -0.87 2.87 -1.66
N MET A 161 -1.17 3.64 -0.63
CA MET A 161 -2.29 4.57 -0.58
C MET A 161 -1.77 6.01 -0.64
N MET A 162 -2.10 6.76 -1.70
CA MET A 162 -1.61 8.12 -1.87
C MET A 162 -2.52 8.97 -2.76
N THR A 163 -2.44 10.30 -2.66
CA THR A 163 -2.92 11.16 -3.75
C THR A 163 -1.97 11.06 -4.94
N LEU A 164 -2.52 11.07 -6.16
CA LEU A 164 -1.72 10.96 -7.38
C LEU A 164 -0.95 12.24 -7.68
N PHE A 165 -1.59 13.39 -7.45
CA PHE A 165 -1.00 14.70 -7.67
C PHE A 165 -0.74 15.42 -6.34
N ALA A 166 0.32 16.21 -6.28
CA ALA A 166 0.55 17.18 -5.22
C ALA A 166 -0.32 18.43 -5.44
N LYS A 167 -0.34 19.36 -4.47
CA LYS A 167 -1.16 20.58 -4.53
C LYS A 167 -0.81 21.50 -5.69
N ASP A 168 0.45 21.46 -6.14
CA ASP A 168 0.94 22.20 -7.30
C ASP A 168 0.66 21.49 -8.64
N GLY A 169 -0.02 20.34 -8.61
CA GLY A 169 -0.36 19.55 -9.78
C GLY A 169 0.74 18.58 -10.24
N THR A 170 1.90 18.53 -9.57
CA THR A 170 2.97 17.59 -9.92
C THR A 170 2.56 16.15 -9.63
N ALA A 171 2.83 15.24 -10.57
CA ALA A 171 2.56 13.82 -10.40
C ALA A 171 3.54 13.21 -9.37
N LYS A 172 3.01 12.35 -8.51
CA LYS A 172 3.78 11.63 -7.49
C LYS A 172 4.10 10.18 -7.88
N LEU A 173 3.42 9.65 -8.89
CA LEU A 173 3.86 8.45 -9.61
C LEU A 173 4.74 8.92 -10.77
N VAL A 174 6.01 8.52 -10.76
CA VAL A 174 7.07 9.13 -11.58
C VAL A 174 7.91 8.05 -12.30
N PRO A 175 8.63 8.38 -13.38
CA PRO A 175 9.52 7.40 -14.02
C PRO A 175 10.65 6.91 -13.08
N SER A 176 11.20 7.82 -12.28
CA SER A 176 12.19 7.52 -11.22
C SER A 176 11.96 8.45 -10.05
N CYS A 177 12.05 7.93 -8.82
CA CYS A 177 12.00 8.75 -7.63
C CYS A 177 13.21 9.71 -7.59
N SER A 178 12.95 10.96 -7.20
CA SER A 178 13.98 11.96 -6.90
C SER A 178 14.26 12.04 -5.40
N TYR A 179 13.32 11.57 -4.57
CA TYR A 179 13.47 11.54 -3.13
C TYR A 179 14.24 10.29 -2.66
N PRO A 180 14.88 10.35 -1.47
CA PRO A 180 15.54 9.19 -0.89
C PRO A 180 14.62 7.97 -0.83
N LEU A 181 15.11 6.86 -1.36
CA LEU A 181 14.34 5.63 -1.46
C LEU A 181 14.18 4.96 -0.08
N THR A 182 13.05 4.28 0.05
CA THR A 182 12.68 3.38 1.16
C THR A 182 12.93 1.94 0.75
N GLY A 183 12.56 1.57 -0.47
CA GLY A 183 12.80 0.24 -1.02
C GLY A 183 12.78 0.28 -2.55
N LEU A 184 13.63 -0.52 -3.17
CA LEU A 184 13.70 -0.69 -4.62
C LEU A 184 12.68 -1.75 -5.06
N ARG A 185 11.90 -1.46 -6.12
CA ARG A 185 10.98 -2.40 -6.79
C ARG A 185 10.14 -3.22 -5.81
N CYS A 186 9.64 -2.59 -4.76
CA CYS A 186 8.93 -3.23 -3.65
C CYS A 186 7.43 -3.05 -3.72
N VAL A 187 6.94 -1.99 -4.37
CA VAL A 187 5.50 -1.68 -4.47
C VAL A 187 4.86 -2.56 -5.54
N ASN A 188 3.81 -3.30 -5.16
CA ASN A 188 3.03 -4.12 -6.09
C ASN A 188 1.84 -3.39 -6.69
N ARG A 189 1.18 -2.51 -5.91
CA ARG A 189 -0.01 -1.77 -6.36
C ARG A 189 -0.09 -0.41 -5.72
N VAL A 190 -0.53 0.58 -6.49
CA VAL A 190 -0.73 1.96 -6.06
C VAL A 190 -2.20 2.33 -6.22
N TYR A 191 -2.83 2.77 -5.14
CA TYR A 191 -4.20 3.26 -5.11
C TYR A 191 -4.19 4.77 -4.90
N THR A 192 -4.90 5.47 -5.79
CA THR A 192 -4.99 6.92 -5.76
C THR A 192 -6.41 7.42 -5.97
N ASP A 193 -6.59 8.73 -5.81
CA ASP A 193 -7.83 9.44 -6.11
C ASP A 193 -8.24 9.33 -7.59
N TYR A 194 -7.29 9.23 -8.51
CA TYR A 194 -7.58 9.21 -9.95
C TYR A 194 -7.44 7.84 -10.61
N ALA A 195 -6.70 6.91 -10.02
CA ALA A 195 -6.44 5.62 -10.63
C ALA A 195 -5.92 4.57 -9.65
N VAL A 196 -6.09 3.30 -10.03
CA VAL A 196 -5.39 2.15 -9.44
C VAL A 196 -4.41 1.59 -10.45
N PHE A 197 -3.17 1.38 -10.01
CA PHE A 197 -2.10 0.87 -10.84
C PHE A 197 -1.50 -0.40 -10.25
N ASP A 198 -1.33 -1.44 -11.08
CA ASP A 198 -0.48 -2.59 -10.78
C ASP A 198 0.94 -2.35 -11.26
N ILE A 199 1.90 -2.92 -10.55
CA ILE A 199 3.31 -2.95 -10.94
C ILE A 199 3.71 -4.41 -11.11
N ASP A 200 3.88 -4.81 -12.37
CA ASP A 200 4.36 -6.14 -12.71
C ASP A 200 5.89 -6.17 -12.59
N HIS A 201 6.42 -6.90 -11.61
CA HIS A 201 7.87 -7.03 -11.43
C HIS A 201 8.52 -8.01 -12.43
N THR A 202 7.75 -8.75 -13.22
CA THR A 202 8.28 -9.56 -14.32
C THR A 202 8.75 -8.67 -15.48
N GLY A 203 9.70 -9.14 -16.30
CA GLY A 203 10.16 -8.41 -17.49
C GLY A 203 10.84 -7.05 -17.26
N GLY A 204 11.12 -6.65 -16.02
CA GLY A 204 11.82 -5.40 -15.69
C GLY A 204 11.03 -4.37 -14.89
N GLY A 205 9.77 -4.63 -14.52
CA GLY A 205 8.91 -3.63 -13.88
C GLY A 205 8.07 -2.89 -14.92
N GLN A 206 6.78 -3.21 -15.03
CA GLN A 206 5.84 -2.46 -15.87
C GLN A 206 4.63 -1.99 -15.05
N LEU A 207 4.42 -0.67 -15.06
CA LEU A 207 3.21 -0.05 -14.52
C LEU A 207 2.02 -0.33 -15.46
N ARG A 208 0.90 -0.74 -14.88
CA ARG A 208 -0.35 -1.03 -15.59
C ARG A 208 -1.52 -0.36 -14.90
N VAL A 209 -2.39 0.28 -15.67
CA VAL A 209 -3.61 0.90 -15.15
C VAL A 209 -4.70 -0.17 -15.06
N LEU A 210 -5.34 -0.28 -13.90
CA LEU A 210 -6.50 -1.15 -13.70
C LEU A 210 -7.81 -0.36 -13.76
N HIS A 211 -7.82 0.80 -13.12
CA HIS A 211 -8.99 1.67 -13.01
C HIS A 211 -8.57 3.13 -13.12
N THR A 212 -9.41 3.95 -13.74
CA THR A 212 -9.35 5.42 -13.63
C THR A 212 -10.67 5.99 -13.14
N PHE A 213 -10.63 7.14 -12.45
CA PHE A 213 -11.81 7.78 -11.87
C PHE A 213 -11.83 9.27 -12.23
N GLY A 214 -12.87 9.70 -12.96
CA GLY A 214 -13.05 11.08 -13.40
C GLY A 214 -12.06 11.59 -14.46
N LEU A 215 -11.06 10.79 -14.84
CA LEU A 215 -10.17 11.04 -15.97
C LEU A 215 -10.08 9.80 -16.85
N SER A 216 -9.96 10.00 -18.16
CA SER A 216 -9.54 8.93 -19.07
C SER A 216 -8.06 8.63 -18.90
N ILE A 217 -7.62 7.46 -19.36
CA ILE A 217 -6.22 7.06 -19.45
C ILE A 217 -5.45 8.10 -20.27
N ALA A 218 -5.96 8.51 -21.43
CA ALA A 218 -5.31 9.49 -22.30
C ALA A 218 -5.13 10.85 -21.58
N ALA A 219 -6.15 11.33 -20.86
CA ALA A 219 -6.04 12.56 -20.08
C ALA A 219 -5.04 12.41 -18.92
N LEU A 220 -4.96 11.22 -18.34
CA LEU A 220 -4.02 10.91 -17.28
C LEU A 220 -2.58 10.85 -17.78
N GLU A 221 -2.32 10.23 -18.94
CA GLU A 221 -1.02 10.21 -19.61
C GLU A 221 -0.52 11.63 -19.90
N GLU A 222 -1.39 12.49 -20.43
CA GLU A 222 -1.08 13.89 -20.70
C GLU A 222 -0.69 14.64 -19.42
N ARG A 223 -1.50 14.49 -18.36
CA ARG A 223 -1.28 15.20 -17.09
C ARG A 223 -0.04 14.69 -16.35
N MET A 224 0.23 13.39 -16.41
CA MET A 224 1.40 12.77 -15.79
C MET A 224 2.67 12.90 -16.64
N ARG A 225 2.52 13.18 -17.94
CA ARG A 225 3.60 13.15 -18.95
C ARG A 225 4.32 11.80 -18.96
N MET A 226 3.53 10.72 -18.89
CA MET A 226 4.02 9.35 -18.78
C MET A 226 3.06 8.44 -19.54
N ALA A 227 3.62 7.53 -20.36
CA ALA A 227 2.82 6.54 -21.07
C ALA A 227 2.29 5.48 -20.09
N LEU A 228 1.04 5.07 -20.28
CA LEU A 228 0.35 4.14 -19.41
C LEU A 228 -0.09 2.89 -20.20
N SER A 229 0.20 1.71 -19.67
CA SER A 229 -0.21 0.45 -20.29
C SER A 229 -1.51 -0.08 -19.67
N CYS A 230 -2.39 -0.60 -20.52
CA CYS A 230 -3.57 -1.37 -20.10
C CYS A 230 -3.42 -2.88 -20.39
N ASP A 231 -2.52 -3.24 -21.32
CA ASP A 231 -2.37 -4.62 -21.79
C ASP A 231 -1.55 -5.47 -20.83
N GLY A 232 -2.05 -6.68 -20.57
CA GLY A 232 -1.31 -7.74 -19.90
C GLY A 232 -0.76 -8.72 -20.91
N ARG A 233 0.28 -8.33 -21.65
CA ARG A 233 1.07 -9.34 -22.36
C ARG A 233 2.21 -9.77 -21.46
N VAL A 234 2.01 -10.89 -20.77
CA VAL A 234 3.11 -11.75 -20.37
C VAL A 234 3.88 -12.04 -21.66
N ALA A 235 5.12 -11.57 -21.77
CA ALA A 235 6.01 -12.04 -22.81
C ALA A 235 6.13 -13.56 -22.60
N ASP A 236 5.56 -14.33 -23.52
CA ASP A 236 5.59 -15.79 -23.52
C ASP A 236 7.05 -16.24 -23.63
N LEU A 237 7.71 -16.45 -22.49
CA LEU A 237 9.03 -17.07 -22.42
C LEU A 237 8.86 -18.58 -22.54
N ARG A 238 8.41 -19.01 -23.72
CA ARG A 238 8.79 -20.31 -24.26
C ARG A 238 10.00 -20.09 -25.16
N GLN A 239 11.11 -20.68 -24.74
CA GLN A 239 12.41 -20.86 -25.42
C GLN A 239 13.56 -20.06 -24.79
N CYS A 240 14.24 -20.69 -23.82
CA CYS A 240 15.60 -21.21 -23.93
C CYS A 240 15.85 -22.20 -22.79
#